data_AF-A0A966Z4U3-F1
#
_entry.id   AF-A0A966Z4U3-F1
#
_cell.length_a   1.000
_cell.length_b   1.000
_cell.length_c   1.000
_cell.angle_alpha   90.00
_cell.angle_beta   90.00
_cell.angle_gamma   90.00
#
_symmetry.space_group_name_H-M   'P 1'
#
loop_
_entity.id
_entity.type
_entity.pdbx_description
1 polymer ?
#
loop_
_entity_poly.entity_id
_entity_poly.type
_entity_poly.pdbx_seq_one_letter_code
_entity_poly.pdbx_strand_id
1 'polypeptide(L)'
;MKPARTLILSTLLLAPLTLLQAQTASDAIAAMASRKPSGTPLAPILNPGPEFADGKRIWQGVPSIAVSPKGRIWLTWMTGGGFEGDRTEPTYVLLFTSGDGAKTFQGPVAVAKSPFGTHVQDAGLWTDPRGRLWWYYSAGGMVANIFDDPEAAKPRFQPPFYVTPGVFINKPTVLADGSWLWTPNNKFPTPPGGRSFASRG
;
A
#
# COMPACT_ATOMS: atom_id res chain seq x y z
N MET A 1 -10.32 66.38 26.93
CA MET A 1 -9.08 65.81 26.33
C MET A 1 -9.27 64.33 26.06
N LYS A 2 -9.05 63.91 24.81
CA LYS A 2 -8.71 62.55 24.33
C LYS A 2 -7.36 62.71 23.58
N PRO A 3 -6.51 61.67 23.37
CA PRO A 3 -6.96 60.36 22.90
C PRO A 3 -6.27 59.10 23.48
N ALA A 4 -6.99 57.98 23.29
CA ALA A 4 -6.50 56.61 23.29
C ALA A 4 -5.82 56.27 21.94
N ARG A 5 -4.81 55.38 21.93
CA ARG A 5 -4.40 54.50 20.79
C ARG A 5 -3.04 53.83 21.08
N THR A 6 -3.01 52.58 21.58
CA THR A 6 -1.77 51.75 21.56
C THR A 6 -1.98 50.23 21.48
N LEU A 7 -3.16 49.72 21.09
CA LEU A 7 -3.39 48.25 21.08
C LEU A 7 -3.89 47.67 19.75
N ILE A 8 -3.45 48.22 18.62
CA ILE A 8 -3.87 47.74 17.27
C ILE A 8 -2.70 47.17 16.45
N LEU A 9 -1.43 47.46 16.78
CA LEU A 9 -0.31 47.11 15.88
C LEU A 9 0.16 45.64 15.97
N SER A 10 -0.04 44.96 17.10
CA SER A 10 0.52 43.60 17.32
C SER A 10 -0.30 42.49 16.66
N THR A 11 -1.63 42.64 16.55
CA THR A 11 -2.52 41.67 15.90
C THR A 11 -2.44 41.70 14.36
N LEU A 12 -2.12 42.86 13.78
CA LEU A 12 -1.99 43.05 12.33
C LEU A 12 -0.71 42.41 11.73
N LEU A 13 0.33 42.18 12.54
CA LEU A 13 1.56 41.52 12.10
C LEU A 13 1.55 39.99 12.28
N LEU A 14 0.76 39.45 13.23
CA LEU A 14 0.64 38.01 13.42
C LEU A 14 -0.23 37.33 12.36
N ALA A 15 -1.33 37.95 11.93
CA ALA A 15 -2.23 37.39 10.92
C ALA A 15 -1.57 37.09 9.55
N PRO A 16 -0.74 37.98 8.96
CA PRO A 16 -0.08 37.69 7.68
C PRO A 16 1.02 36.63 7.81
N LEU A 17 1.69 36.54 8.97
CA LEU A 17 2.73 35.54 9.21
C LEU A 17 2.13 34.14 9.38
N THR A 18 1.00 34.02 10.09
CA THR A 18 0.28 32.75 10.20
C THR A 18 -0.34 32.32 8.88
N LEU A 19 -0.85 33.26 8.07
CA LEU A 19 -1.36 32.96 6.73
C LEU A 19 -0.24 32.47 5.80
N LEU A 20 0.93 33.11 5.83
CA LEU A 20 2.10 32.72 5.03
C LEU A 20 2.62 31.34 5.45
N GLN A 21 2.70 31.07 6.76
CA GLN A 21 3.06 29.75 7.29
C GLN A 21 2.04 28.68 6.87
N ALA A 22 0.74 28.95 6.97
CA ALA A 22 -0.30 28.03 6.53
C ALA A 22 -0.26 27.75 5.02
N GLN A 23 0.01 28.78 4.21
CA GLN A 23 0.15 28.63 2.75
C GLN A 23 1.37 27.76 2.39
N THR A 24 2.53 28.01 3.01
CA THR A 24 3.74 27.18 2.79
C THR A 24 3.55 25.72 3.21
N ALA A 25 2.82 25.46 4.31
CA ALA A 25 2.49 24.11 4.73
C ALA A 25 1.54 23.42 3.74
N SER A 26 0.52 24.14 3.24
CA SER A 26 -0.40 23.65 2.21
C SER A 26 0.32 23.29 0.90
N ASP A 27 1.25 24.15 0.46
CA ASP A 27 2.02 23.91 -0.77
C ASP A 27 3.00 22.74 -0.61
N ALA A 28 3.62 22.58 0.56
CA ALA A 28 4.46 21.42 0.87
C ALA A 28 3.66 20.12 0.89
N ILE A 29 2.45 20.14 1.45
CA ILE A 29 1.53 19.00 1.42
C ILE A 29 1.12 18.67 -0.02
N ALA A 30 0.79 19.67 -0.84
CA ALA A 30 0.44 19.49 -2.25
C ALA A 30 1.62 18.95 -3.09
N ALA A 31 2.84 19.44 -2.85
CA ALA A 31 4.04 18.95 -3.51
C ALA A 31 4.33 17.49 -3.15
N MET A 32 4.22 17.13 -1.86
CA MET A 32 4.35 15.76 -1.39
C MET A 32 3.25 14.85 -1.97
N ALA A 33 2.05 15.39 -2.19
CA ALA A 33 0.92 14.73 -2.82
C ALA A 33 1.13 14.38 -4.29
N SER A 34 1.83 15.25 -5.00
CA SER A 34 2.12 15.11 -6.42
C SER A 34 3.33 14.22 -6.71
N ARG A 35 4.07 13.80 -5.67
CA ARG A 35 5.28 13.01 -5.82
C ARG A 35 4.92 11.61 -6.30
N LYS A 36 5.21 11.32 -7.58
CA LYS A 36 5.19 9.95 -8.09
C LYS A 36 6.22 9.11 -7.33
N PRO A 37 5.93 7.84 -7.03
CA PRO A 37 6.96 6.91 -6.58
C PRO A 37 8.13 6.96 -7.56
N SER A 38 9.33 7.17 -7.05
CA SER A 38 10.56 7.24 -7.83
C SER A 38 11.41 6.01 -7.55
N GLY A 39 11.87 5.34 -8.60
CA GLY A 39 12.71 4.14 -8.50
C GLY A 39 12.08 2.92 -9.17
N THR A 40 12.78 1.79 -9.11
CA THR A 40 12.28 0.51 -9.62
C THR A 40 11.29 -0.09 -8.62
N PRO A 41 10.04 -0.41 -9.02
CA PRO A 41 9.10 -1.11 -8.17
C PRO A 41 9.71 -2.40 -7.61
N LEU A 42 9.52 -2.65 -6.31
CA LEU A 42 10.09 -3.82 -5.65
C LEU A 42 9.50 -5.11 -6.25
N ALA A 43 10.34 -5.93 -6.87
CA ALA A 43 9.93 -7.25 -7.35
C ALA A 43 9.92 -8.27 -6.21
N PRO A 44 8.98 -9.23 -6.22
CA PRO A 44 8.96 -10.30 -5.24
C PRO A 44 10.07 -11.33 -5.53
N ILE A 45 10.60 -11.90 -4.46
CA ILE A 45 11.45 -13.08 -4.47
C ILE A 45 10.57 -14.29 -4.79
N LEU A 46 10.87 -14.96 -5.90
CA LEU A 46 10.29 -16.24 -6.28
C LEU A 46 11.15 -17.39 -5.74
N ASN A 47 10.53 -18.46 -5.25
CA ASN A 47 11.18 -19.57 -4.54
C ASN A 47 11.93 -19.09 -3.27
N PRO A 48 11.19 -18.64 -2.25
CA PRO A 48 11.78 -18.12 -1.01
C PRO A 48 12.59 -19.18 -0.26
N GLY A 49 13.66 -18.74 0.40
CA GLY A 49 14.51 -19.61 1.23
C GLY A 49 13.89 -20.00 2.58
N PRO A 50 14.55 -20.92 3.31
CA PRO A 50 14.06 -21.45 4.59
C PRO A 50 13.95 -20.41 5.72
N GLU A 51 14.58 -19.25 5.57
CA GLU A 51 14.46 -18.10 6.48
C GLU A 51 13.03 -17.53 6.55
N PHE A 52 12.17 -17.82 5.57
CA PHE A 52 10.78 -17.37 5.52
C PHE A 52 9.76 -18.44 5.97
N ALA A 53 10.22 -19.62 6.42
CA ALA A 53 9.37 -20.72 6.81
C ALA A 53 8.48 -20.41 8.04
N ASP A 54 7.45 -21.23 8.26
CA ASP A 54 6.40 -20.96 9.25
C ASP A 54 6.87 -20.73 10.68
N GLY A 55 7.82 -21.55 11.15
CA GLY A 55 8.39 -21.41 12.49
C GLY A 55 9.39 -20.26 12.65
N LYS A 56 9.58 -19.40 11.63
CA LYS A 56 10.52 -18.26 11.66
C LYS A 56 9.84 -16.93 12.01
N ARG A 57 8.53 -16.94 12.22
CA ARG A 57 7.72 -15.74 12.41
C ARG A 57 7.13 -15.72 13.81
N ILE A 58 7.14 -14.55 14.44
CA ILE A 58 6.61 -14.37 15.81
C ILE A 58 5.30 -13.58 15.83
N TRP A 59 4.93 -12.95 14.70
CA TRP A 59 3.67 -12.23 14.52
C TRP A 59 3.24 -12.23 13.05
N GLN A 60 1.94 -12.00 12.81
CA GLN A 60 1.35 -11.92 11.47
C GLN A 60 0.28 -10.82 11.47
N GLY A 61 0.36 -9.88 10.53
CA GLY A 61 -0.52 -8.71 10.44
C GLY A 61 -1.01 -8.43 9.03
N VAL A 62 -2.06 -7.61 8.92
CA VAL A 62 -2.66 -7.15 7.65
C VAL A 62 -2.91 -8.29 6.65
N PRO A 63 -3.73 -9.29 6.99
CA PRO A 63 -4.00 -10.41 6.10
C PRO A 63 -4.93 -10.01 4.96
N SER A 64 -4.76 -10.66 3.81
CA SER A 64 -5.73 -10.61 2.72
C SER A 64 -5.84 -11.97 2.03
N ILE A 65 -7.01 -12.23 1.47
CA ILE A 65 -7.38 -13.44 0.75
C ILE A 65 -7.99 -13.07 -0.61
N ALA A 66 -7.67 -13.85 -1.65
CA ALA A 66 -8.39 -13.84 -2.91
C ALA A 66 -8.61 -15.26 -3.41
N VAL A 67 -9.68 -15.46 -4.18
CA VAL A 67 -10.02 -16.74 -4.80
C VAL A 67 -9.98 -16.55 -6.31
N SER A 68 -9.25 -17.42 -6.97
CA SER A 68 -9.17 -17.47 -8.44
C SER A 68 -10.46 -18.01 -9.05
N PRO A 69 -10.69 -17.85 -10.37
CA PRO A 69 -11.92 -18.30 -11.03
C PRO A 69 -12.26 -19.79 -10.84
N LYS A 70 -11.26 -20.68 -10.74
CA LYS A 70 -11.47 -22.12 -10.54
C LYS A 70 -11.29 -22.57 -9.09
N GLY A 71 -11.20 -21.63 -8.15
CA GLY A 71 -11.28 -21.91 -6.71
C GLY A 71 -9.96 -22.12 -6.00
N ARG A 72 -8.79 -21.95 -6.66
CA ARG A 72 -7.51 -21.83 -5.95
C ARG A 72 -7.54 -20.59 -5.05
N ILE A 73 -7.18 -20.79 -3.79
CA ILE A 73 -7.14 -19.76 -2.75
C ILE A 73 -5.73 -19.19 -2.67
N TRP A 74 -5.63 -17.88 -2.50
CA TRP A 74 -4.39 -17.14 -2.28
C TRP A 74 -4.50 -16.36 -0.98
N LEU A 75 -3.45 -16.41 -0.16
CA LEU A 75 -3.35 -15.71 1.11
C LEU A 75 -2.07 -14.87 1.15
N THR A 76 -2.16 -13.67 1.70
CA THR A 76 -1.00 -12.83 1.99
C THR A 76 -1.14 -12.19 3.36
N TRP A 77 -0.02 -11.88 3.98
CA TRP A 77 0.06 -11.10 5.21
C TRP A 77 1.48 -10.54 5.36
N MET A 78 1.63 -9.59 6.27
CA MET A 78 2.89 -8.99 6.70
C MET A 78 3.43 -9.68 7.96
N THR A 79 4.76 -9.73 8.08
CA THR A 79 5.51 -10.19 9.25
C THR A 79 6.93 -9.58 9.23
N GLY A 80 7.87 -10.14 9.99
CA GLY A 80 9.27 -9.71 10.08
C GLY A 80 9.55 -8.78 11.26
N GLY A 81 10.81 -8.68 11.66
CA GLY A 81 11.20 -7.98 12.88
C GLY A 81 10.57 -8.51 14.16
N GLY A 82 10.82 -7.81 15.27
CA GLY A 82 10.34 -8.13 16.61
C GLY A 82 8.84 -7.95 16.82
N PHE A 83 8.23 -7.00 16.10
CA PHE A 83 6.82 -6.62 16.20
C PHE A 83 6.39 -5.77 15.00
N GLU A 84 5.09 -5.49 14.90
CA GLU A 84 4.56 -4.59 13.87
C GLU A 84 5.13 -3.16 14.03
N GLY A 85 5.92 -2.71 13.05
CA GLY A 85 6.55 -1.39 13.07
C GLY A 85 7.90 -1.33 13.80
N ASP A 86 8.55 -2.47 14.03
CA ASP A 86 9.93 -2.55 14.51
C ASP A 86 10.87 -1.71 13.65
N ARG A 87 11.55 -0.73 14.24
CA ARG A 87 12.47 0.16 13.51
C ARG A 87 13.87 -0.42 13.31
N THR A 88 14.15 -1.58 13.89
CA THR A 88 15.48 -2.21 13.87
C THR A 88 15.56 -3.29 12.79
N GLU A 89 14.48 -4.02 12.56
CA GLU A 89 14.39 -5.07 11.55
C GLU A 89 13.18 -4.84 10.61
N PRO A 90 13.38 -4.93 9.28
CA PRO A 90 12.32 -4.60 8.33
C PRO A 90 11.24 -5.69 8.27
N THR A 91 10.02 -5.23 8.06
CA THR A 91 8.90 -6.10 7.71
C THR A 91 8.96 -6.55 6.26
N TYR A 92 8.33 -7.69 5.99
CA TYR A 92 8.15 -8.26 4.66
C TYR A 92 6.77 -8.89 4.54
N VAL A 93 6.33 -9.13 3.30
CA VAL A 93 5.03 -9.72 3.01
C VAL A 93 5.19 -11.05 2.30
N LEU A 94 4.32 -12.00 2.65
CA LEU A 94 4.37 -13.38 2.18
C LEU A 94 3.18 -13.70 1.29
N LEU A 95 3.33 -14.65 0.38
CA LEU A 95 2.23 -15.19 -0.42
C LEU A 95 2.15 -16.70 -0.27
N PHE A 96 0.96 -17.21 0.02
CA PHE A 96 0.64 -18.63 0.15
C PHE A 96 -0.53 -18.98 -0.76
N THR A 97 -0.70 -20.27 -1.06
CA THR A 97 -1.81 -20.75 -1.87
C THR A 97 -2.31 -22.12 -1.44
N SER A 98 -3.60 -22.39 -1.69
CA SER A 98 -4.21 -23.72 -1.58
C SER A 98 -4.97 -24.05 -2.86
N GLY A 99 -4.72 -25.25 -3.40
CA GLY A 99 -5.40 -25.78 -4.58
C GLY A 99 -6.38 -26.92 -4.29
N ASP A 100 -6.57 -27.25 -3.01
CA ASP A 100 -7.32 -28.43 -2.55
C ASP A 100 -8.51 -28.07 -1.65
N GLY A 101 -9.04 -26.85 -1.81
CA GLY A 101 -10.17 -26.34 -1.04
C GLY A 101 -9.81 -25.98 0.40
N ALA A 102 -8.65 -25.34 0.60
CA ALA A 102 -8.11 -24.95 1.92
C ALA A 102 -7.80 -26.12 2.86
N LYS A 103 -7.66 -27.36 2.35
CA LYS A 103 -7.24 -28.51 3.17
C LYS A 103 -5.76 -28.42 3.53
N THR A 104 -4.95 -27.99 2.57
CA THR A 104 -3.52 -27.72 2.79
C THR A 104 -3.14 -26.38 2.16
N PHE A 105 -2.15 -25.72 2.76
CA PHE A 105 -1.56 -24.49 2.24
C PHE A 105 -0.09 -24.74 1.91
N GLN A 106 0.31 -24.24 0.75
CA GLN A 106 1.69 -24.26 0.26
C GLN A 106 2.27 -22.86 0.39
N GLY A 107 3.47 -22.76 0.96
CA GLY A 107 4.23 -21.53 0.89
C GLY A 107 5.27 -21.32 2.00
N PRO A 108 5.88 -20.11 2.05
CA PRO A 108 5.58 -19.01 1.12
C PRO A 108 6.02 -19.33 -0.32
N VAL A 109 5.14 -19.13 -1.31
CA VAL A 109 5.43 -19.33 -2.74
C VAL A 109 6.10 -18.10 -3.37
N ALA A 110 5.94 -16.94 -2.74
CA ALA A 110 6.66 -15.70 -3.04
C ALA A 110 6.77 -14.84 -1.78
N VAL A 111 7.80 -13.97 -1.74
CA VAL A 111 8.02 -13.00 -0.66
C VAL A 111 8.41 -11.66 -1.25
N ALA A 112 7.81 -10.57 -0.77
CA ALA A 112 8.34 -9.23 -1.03
C ALA A 112 9.02 -8.69 0.22
N LYS A 113 10.34 -8.57 0.13
CA LYS A 113 11.24 -8.05 1.16
C LYS A 113 12.19 -7.07 0.50
N SER A 114 12.38 -5.91 1.11
CA SER A 114 13.34 -4.93 0.60
C SER A 114 14.78 -5.42 0.77
N PRO A 115 15.63 -5.32 -0.25
CA PRO A 115 17.07 -5.58 -0.10
C PRO A 115 17.79 -4.44 0.64
N PHE A 116 17.13 -3.29 0.84
CA PHE A 116 17.73 -2.10 1.44
C PHE A 116 17.33 -1.90 2.91
N GLY A 117 16.74 -2.91 3.54
CA GLY A 117 16.31 -2.81 4.94
C GLY A 117 15.11 -1.91 5.17
N THR A 118 14.36 -1.55 4.12
CA THR A 118 13.12 -0.79 4.26
C THR A 118 11.92 -1.70 4.49
N HIS A 119 10.93 -1.22 5.24
CA HIS A 119 9.70 -1.96 5.47
C HIS A 119 8.90 -2.20 4.19
N VAL A 120 8.41 -3.43 4.03
CA VAL A 120 7.34 -3.77 3.09
C VAL A 120 6.09 -4.09 3.90
N GLN A 121 4.98 -3.44 3.59
CA GLN A 121 3.79 -3.42 4.46
C GLN A 121 2.49 -3.49 3.66
N ASP A 122 1.37 -3.54 4.36
CA ASP A 122 0.04 -3.27 3.80
C ASP A 122 -0.30 -4.13 2.57
N ALA A 123 -0.10 -5.45 2.72
CA ALA A 123 -0.33 -6.40 1.65
C ALA A 123 -1.83 -6.55 1.34
N GLY A 124 -2.15 -6.75 0.08
CA GLY A 124 -3.49 -7.14 -0.33
C GLY A 124 -3.52 -8.02 -1.56
N LEU A 125 -4.65 -8.69 -1.72
CA LEU A 125 -4.94 -9.58 -2.83
C LEU A 125 -6.28 -9.25 -3.43
N TRP A 126 -6.38 -9.32 -4.74
CA TRP A 126 -7.62 -9.12 -5.46
C TRP A 126 -7.63 -9.93 -6.75
N THR A 127 -8.77 -10.51 -7.08
CA THR A 127 -8.98 -11.15 -8.39
C THR A 127 -9.75 -10.16 -9.24
N ASP A 128 -9.16 -9.73 -10.36
CA ASP A 128 -9.81 -8.76 -11.24
C ASP A 128 -10.93 -9.41 -12.09
N PRO A 129 -11.78 -8.63 -12.77
CA PRO A 129 -12.85 -9.17 -13.62
C PRO A 129 -12.38 -10.07 -14.77
N ARG A 130 -11.11 -10.01 -15.13
CA ARG A 130 -10.51 -10.89 -16.14
C ARG A 130 -10.01 -12.20 -15.53
N GLY A 131 -10.22 -12.40 -14.23
CA GLY A 131 -9.79 -13.59 -13.51
C GLY A 131 -8.30 -13.61 -13.18
N ARG A 132 -7.59 -12.47 -13.27
CA ARG A 132 -6.16 -12.39 -12.93
C ARG A 132 -5.99 -12.07 -11.46
N LEU A 133 -4.95 -12.62 -10.84
CA LEU A 133 -4.61 -12.29 -9.45
C LEU A 133 -3.70 -11.07 -9.39
N TRP A 134 -4.09 -10.13 -8.53
CA TRP A 134 -3.32 -8.97 -8.15
C TRP A 134 -2.77 -9.19 -6.75
N TRP A 135 -1.45 -9.09 -6.59
CA TRP A 135 -0.78 -9.05 -5.29
C TRP A 135 -0.05 -7.73 -5.15
N TYR A 136 -0.45 -6.95 -4.15
CA TYR A 136 0.07 -5.61 -3.94
C TYR A 136 0.53 -5.39 -2.50
N TYR A 137 1.47 -4.47 -2.32
CA TYR A 137 2.08 -4.10 -1.03
C TYR A 137 2.75 -2.74 -1.08
N SER A 138 2.87 -2.09 0.06
CA SER A 138 3.57 -0.81 0.24
C SER A 138 5.09 -1.02 0.30
N ALA A 139 5.81 -0.42 -0.64
CA ALA A 139 7.28 -0.38 -0.70
C ALA A 139 7.75 0.92 -1.37
N GLY A 140 7.71 2.04 -0.62
CA GLY A 140 7.98 3.38 -1.16
C GLY A 140 6.86 3.94 -2.06
N GLY A 141 5.66 3.40 -1.89
CA GLY A 141 4.50 3.53 -2.77
C GLY A 141 3.84 2.16 -2.90
N MET A 142 2.61 2.11 -3.38
CA MET A 142 1.91 0.84 -3.57
C MET A 142 2.41 0.15 -4.83
N VAL A 143 3.08 -0.98 -4.68
CA VAL A 143 3.54 -1.84 -5.77
C VAL A 143 2.49 -2.91 -6.03
N ALA A 144 2.19 -3.21 -7.29
CA ALA A 144 1.34 -4.33 -7.69
C ALA A 144 2.08 -5.28 -8.63
N ASN A 145 1.71 -6.56 -8.49
CA ASN A 145 2.16 -7.68 -9.29
C ASN A 145 0.92 -8.38 -9.84
N ILE A 146 0.89 -8.64 -11.15
CA ILE A 146 -0.23 -9.33 -11.81
C ILE A 146 0.21 -10.73 -12.17
N PHE A 147 -0.62 -11.71 -11.86
CA PHE A 147 -0.47 -13.09 -12.28
C PHE A 147 -1.67 -13.51 -13.13
N ASP A 148 -1.42 -13.79 -14.40
CA ASP A 148 -2.46 -14.09 -15.39
C ASP A 148 -3.09 -15.48 -15.21
N ASP A 149 -2.35 -16.45 -14.65
CA ASP A 149 -2.82 -17.83 -14.43
C ASP A 149 -2.86 -18.18 -12.94
N PRO A 150 -3.80 -17.61 -12.16
CA PRO A 150 -3.84 -17.82 -10.72
C PRO A 150 -4.31 -19.21 -10.31
N GLU A 151 -4.41 -20.16 -11.24
CA GLU A 151 -4.66 -21.58 -10.98
C GLU A 151 -3.37 -22.39 -10.81
N ALA A 152 -2.25 -21.87 -11.33
CA ALA A 152 -0.95 -22.48 -11.14
C ALA A 152 -0.42 -22.19 -9.72
N ALA A 153 0.04 -23.24 -9.03
CA ALA A 153 0.56 -23.13 -7.66
C ALA A 153 1.84 -22.29 -7.56
N LYS A 154 2.59 -22.16 -8.65
CA LYS A 154 3.81 -21.35 -8.73
C LYS A 154 3.51 -20.06 -9.49
N PRO A 155 3.58 -18.89 -8.82
CA PRO A 155 3.26 -17.63 -9.48
C PRO A 155 4.28 -17.26 -10.55
N ARG A 156 3.80 -16.66 -11.63
CA ARG A 156 4.60 -16.02 -12.68
C ARG A 156 4.10 -14.59 -12.86
N PHE A 157 4.67 -13.69 -12.07
CA PHE A 157 4.25 -12.30 -12.11
C PHE A 157 4.76 -11.60 -13.36
N GLN A 158 3.92 -10.73 -13.91
CA GLN A 158 4.37 -9.66 -14.80
C GLN A 158 5.34 -8.72 -14.06
N PRO A 159 6.14 -7.90 -14.78
CA PRO A 159 6.97 -6.89 -14.14
C PRO A 159 6.15 -6.01 -13.16
N PRO A 160 6.64 -5.77 -11.94
CA PRO A 160 5.93 -4.98 -10.95
C PRO A 160 5.82 -3.52 -11.40
N PHE A 161 4.77 -2.84 -10.93
CA PHE A 161 4.56 -1.43 -11.19
C PHE A 161 3.95 -0.72 -9.98
N TYR A 162 4.13 0.60 -9.90
CA TYR A 162 3.48 1.41 -8.87
C TYR A 162 2.03 1.72 -9.26
N VAL A 163 1.08 1.43 -8.38
CA VAL A 163 -0.33 1.78 -8.52
C VAL A 163 -0.57 3.23 -8.10
N THR A 164 0.02 3.64 -6.98
CA THR A 164 -0.15 4.98 -6.38
C THR A 164 1.01 5.29 -5.43
N PRO A 165 1.35 6.59 -5.20
CA PRO A 165 2.25 6.98 -4.11
C PRO A 165 1.74 6.70 -2.71
N GLY A 166 0.43 6.54 -2.53
CA GLY A 166 -0.17 6.24 -1.24
C GLY A 166 -0.14 4.77 -0.86
N VAL A 167 -0.92 4.46 0.18
CA VAL A 167 -1.13 3.10 0.70
C VAL A 167 -2.62 2.77 0.62
N PHE A 168 -2.98 1.52 0.36
CA PHE A 168 -4.31 0.97 0.64
C PHE A 168 -4.19 -0.47 1.08
N ILE A 169 -5.11 -0.88 1.94
CA ILE A 169 -5.25 -2.26 2.42
C ILE A 169 -6.54 -2.91 1.92
N ASN A 170 -7.49 -2.13 1.42
CA ASN A 170 -8.78 -2.62 0.97
C ASN A 170 -8.71 -3.18 -0.45
N LYS A 171 -9.59 -4.13 -0.74
CA LYS A 171 -9.77 -4.63 -2.09
C LYS A 171 -10.45 -3.57 -2.97
N PRO A 172 -10.04 -3.44 -4.24
CA PRO A 172 -10.80 -2.67 -5.22
C PRO A 172 -12.21 -3.23 -5.39
N THR A 173 -13.10 -2.36 -5.87
CA THR A 173 -14.37 -2.79 -6.44
C THR A 173 -14.52 -2.24 -7.86
N VAL A 174 -15.39 -2.88 -8.63
CA VAL A 174 -15.68 -2.49 -10.02
C VAL A 174 -16.99 -1.73 -10.02
N LEU A 175 -16.98 -0.53 -10.60
CA LEU A 175 -18.15 0.31 -10.73
C LEU A 175 -19.03 -0.14 -11.90
N ALA A 176 -20.26 0.36 -11.94
CA ALA A 176 -21.23 0.02 -12.99
C ALA A 176 -20.75 0.37 -14.41
N ASP A 177 -19.85 1.35 -14.55
CA ASP A 177 -19.25 1.75 -15.83
C ASP A 177 -18.00 0.91 -16.21
N GLY A 178 -17.67 -0.11 -15.41
CA GLY A 178 -16.50 -0.98 -15.62
C GLY A 178 -15.18 -0.39 -15.11
N SER A 179 -15.17 0.85 -14.63
CA SER A 179 -13.99 1.44 -13.99
C SER A 179 -13.74 0.81 -12.61
N TRP A 180 -12.49 0.90 -12.14
CA TRP A 180 -12.10 0.31 -10.86
C TRP A 180 -11.97 1.41 -9.79
N LEU A 181 -12.66 1.22 -8.68
CA LEU A 181 -12.56 2.07 -7.51
C LEU A 181 -11.56 1.46 -6.52
N TRP A 182 -10.49 2.20 -6.28
CA TRP A 182 -9.53 1.93 -5.22
C TRP A 182 -9.83 2.87 -4.06
N THR A 183 -9.57 2.42 -2.83
CA THR A 183 -9.67 3.27 -1.61
C THR A 183 -8.28 3.49 -1.02
N PRO A 184 -7.38 4.20 -1.73
CA PRO A 184 -6.10 4.61 -1.17
C PRO A 184 -6.35 5.44 0.09
N ASN A 185 -5.76 5.02 1.20
CA ASN A 185 -5.37 5.95 2.25
C ASN A 185 -4.21 6.79 1.71
N ASN A 186 -4.61 7.72 0.87
CA ASN A 186 -3.74 8.72 0.34
C ASN A 186 -3.98 9.93 1.23
N LYS A 187 -2.95 10.43 1.91
CA LYS A 187 -3.01 11.81 2.44
C LYS A 187 -3.08 12.86 1.31
N PHE A 188 -3.38 12.44 0.07
CA PHE A 188 -3.02 13.09 -1.19
C PHE A 188 -4.06 12.80 -2.31
N PRO A 189 -4.33 13.72 -3.26
CA PRO A 189 -5.38 13.52 -4.27
C PRO A 189 -5.03 12.43 -5.30
N THR A 190 -6.05 11.76 -5.86
CA THR A 190 -5.90 10.80 -6.98
C THR A 190 -5.36 11.47 -8.25
N PRO A 191 -4.51 10.78 -9.05
CA PRO A 191 -4.13 11.25 -10.37
C PRO A 191 -5.31 11.28 -11.37
N PRO A 192 -5.19 12.01 -12.50
CA PRO A 192 -6.28 12.18 -13.47
C PRO A 192 -6.75 10.83 -14.04
N GLY A 193 -8.05 10.56 -13.93
CA GLY A 193 -8.69 9.32 -14.39
C GLY A 193 -8.98 8.28 -13.30
N GLY A 194 -8.43 8.44 -12.09
CA GLY A 194 -8.81 7.64 -10.93
C GLY A 194 -9.80 8.40 -10.04
N ARG A 195 -10.93 7.77 -9.68
CA ARG A 195 -11.79 8.28 -8.60
C ARG A 195 -11.23 7.78 -7.27
N SER A 196 -10.77 8.68 -6.40
CA SER A 196 -10.64 8.37 -4.96
C SER A 196 -11.54 9.33 -4.18
N PHE A 197 -12.30 8.78 -3.24
CA PHE A 197 -12.98 9.57 -2.22
C PHE A 197 -12.11 9.51 -0.97
N ALA A 198 -11.33 10.57 -0.72
CA ALA A 198 -10.91 10.88 0.63
C ALA A 198 -12.09 11.59 1.31
N SER A 199 -12.78 10.92 2.23
CA SER A 199 -13.81 11.57 3.04
C SER A 199 -13.14 12.66 3.88
N ARG A 200 -13.48 13.93 3.60
CA ARG A 200 -13.30 15.00 4.59
C ARG A 200 -14.37 14.80 5.65
N GLY A 201 -13.95 14.36 6.83
CA GLY A 201 -14.60 14.68 8.10
C GLY A 201 -13.88 15.87 8.72
#